data_AF-A0A921Z0N7-F1
#
_entry.id   AF-A0A921Z0N7-F1
#
_cell.length_a   1.000
_cell.length_b   1.000
_cell.length_c   1.000
_cell.angle_alpha   90.00
_cell.angle_beta   90.00
_cell.angle_gamma   90.00
#
_symmetry.space_group_name_H-M   'P 1'
#
loop_
_entity.id
_entity.type
_entity.pdbx_description
1 polymer ?
#
loop_
_entity_poly.entity_id
_entity_poly.type
_entity_poly.pdbx_seq_one_letter_code
_entity_poly.pdbx_strand_id
1 'polypeptide(L)'
;MPGYLTDLGPFRAREVKILEETIQKKVPKQLFQNQSELNKDKYRLTFNIPETTTQNLFQYRTKFVQHMLTSPMYANSAVGKPWEIIGSISERIIDELLLSVAKEMEIGRVTQELYRAETR
;
A
#
# COMPACT_ATOMS: atom_id res chain seq x y z
N MET A 1 -7.17 -36.86 -14.86
CA MET A 1 -8.42 -36.70 -15.64
C MET A 1 -9.22 -35.54 -15.04
N PRO A 2 -9.04 -34.30 -15.50
CA PRO A 2 -9.84 -33.17 -15.03
C PRO A 2 -11.05 -33.00 -15.94
N GLY A 3 -12.24 -33.26 -15.41
CA GLY A 3 -13.49 -33.02 -16.10
C GLY A 3 -14.48 -32.43 -15.13
N TYR A 4 -14.50 -31.10 -15.00
CA TYR A 4 -15.63 -30.31 -14.51
C TYR A 4 -15.51 -28.91 -15.10
N LEU A 5 -16.64 -28.36 -15.58
CA LEU A 5 -16.84 -27.09 -16.30
C LEU A 5 -16.88 -27.14 -17.84
N THR A 6 -17.69 -28.03 -18.39
CA THR A 6 -18.36 -27.80 -19.68
C THR A 6 -19.82 -28.19 -19.59
N ASP A 7 -20.61 -27.41 -18.84
CA ASP A 7 -22.04 -27.33 -19.14
C ASP A 7 -22.59 -25.94 -18.76
N LEU A 8 -22.43 -25.00 -19.69
CA LEU A 8 -23.12 -23.72 -19.67
C LEU A 8 -23.98 -23.71 -20.93
N GLY A 9 -25.31 -23.72 -20.75
CA GLY A 9 -26.28 -23.82 -21.83
C GLY A 9 -26.09 -22.76 -22.95
N PRO A 10 -26.69 -22.99 -24.13
CA PRO A 10 -26.36 -22.27 -25.38
C PRO A 10 -26.56 -20.75 -25.32
N PHE A 11 -27.43 -20.27 -24.43
CA PHE A 11 -27.66 -18.84 -24.21
C PHE A 11 -26.49 -18.16 -23.46
N ARG A 12 -25.94 -18.83 -22.45
CA ARG A 12 -24.85 -18.28 -21.62
C ARG A 12 -23.52 -18.28 -22.37
N ALA A 13 -23.31 -19.26 -23.26
CA ALA A 13 -22.16 -19.29 -24.16
C ALA A 13 -22.17 -18.12 -25.17
N ARG A 14 -23.35 -17.71 -25.66
CA ARG A 14 -23.49 -16.55 -26.56
C ARG A 14 -23.19 -15.23 -25.85
N GLU A 15 -23.66 -15.07 -24.62
CA GLU A 15 -23.40 -13.86 -23.82
C GLU A 15 -21.91 -13.70 -23.53
N VAL A 16 -21.22 -14.79 -23.16
CA VAL A 16 -19.76 -14.78 -22.94
C VAL A 16 -19.02 -14.40 -24.23
N LYS A 17 -19.44 -14.93 -25.38
CA LYS A 17 -18.82 -14.61 -26.67
C LYS A 17 -19.02 -13.15 -27.07
N ILE A 18 -20.21 -12.58 -26.84
CA ILE A 18 -20.49 -11.16 -27.09
C ILE A 18 -19.65 -10.28 -26.15
N LEU A 19 -19.47 -10.68 -24.89
CA LEU A 19 -18.61 -9.98 -23.94
C LEU A 19 -17.14 -10.01 -24.37
N GLU A 20 -16.63 -11.17 -24.81
CA GLU A 20 -15.26 -11.29 -25.36
C GLU A 20 -15.07 -10.42 -26.62
N GLU A 21 -16.03 -10.43 -27.55
CA GLU A 21 -16.00 -9.62 -28.78
C GLU A 21 -16.05 -8.12 -28.50
N THR A 22 -16.76 -7.70 -27.44
CA THR A 22 -16.84 -6.28 -27.03
C THR A 22 -15.63 -5.82 -26.23
N ILE A 23 -14.96 -6.71 -25.48
CA ILE A 23 -13.70 -6.44 -24.78
C ILE A 23 -12.54 -6.27 -25.77
N GLN A 24 -12.43 -7.13 -26.80
CA GLN A 24 -11.36 -7.07 -27.80
C GLN A 24 -11.37 -5.78 -28.66
N LYS A 25 -12.54 -5.15 -28.84
CA LYS A 25 -12.67 -3.93 -29.67
C LYS A 25 -12.23 -2.64 -28.99
N LYS A 26 -11.91 -2.66 -27.69
CA LYS A 26 -11.36 -1.50 -26.96
C LYS A 26 -9.95 -1.80 -26.47
N VAL A 27 -9.01 -1.97 -27.39
CA VAL A 27 -7.60 -1.70 -27.08
C VAL A 27 -7.38 -0.23 -27.42
N PRO A 28 -7.21 0.68 -26.43
CA PRO A 28 -6.88 2.06 -26.72
C PRO A 28 -5.57 2.06 -27.52
N LYS A 29 -5.59 2.62 -28.73
CA LYS A 29 -4.35 2.95 -29.45
C LYS A 29 -3.54 3.85 -28.50
N GLN A 30 -2.39 3.35 -28.04
CA GLN A 30 -1.43 4.17 -27.31
C GLN A 30 -0.87 5.20 -28.31
N LEU A 31 -1.52 6.37 -28.37
CA LEU A 31 -1.17 7.45 -29.29
C LEU A 31 0.12 8.19 -28.87
N PHE A 32 0.64 7.91 -27.68
CA PHE A 32 1.89 8.47 -27.20
C PHE A 32 2.61 7.39 -26.39
N GLN A 33 3.61 6.76 -27.02
CA GLN A 33 4.60 6.01 -26.26
C GLN A 33 5.44 7.04 -25.49
N ASN A 34 4.99 7.38 -24.29
CA ASN A 34 5.72 8.29 -23.42
C ASN A 34 7.08 7.64 -23.12
N GLN A 35 8.16 8.25 -23.62
CA GLN A 35 9.55 7.84 -23.35
C GLN A 35 9.90 7.84 -21.84
N SER A 36 8.99 8.31 -20.99
CA SER A 36 9.06 8.29 -19.53
C SER A 36 8.98 6.88 -18.91
N GLU A 37 8.53 5.86 -19.64
CA GLU A 37 8.46 4.48 -19.11
C GLU A 37 9.86 3.83 -18.98
N LEU A 38 10.81 4.20 -19.84
CA LEU A 38 12.11 3.52 -19.95
C LEU A 38 13.06 3.76 -18.75
N ASN A 39 12.72 4.68 -17.84
CA ASN A 39 13.57 5.09 -16.72
C ASN A 39 12.87 5.06 -15.36
N LYS A 40 11.63 4.54 -15.25
CA LYS A 40 10.93 4.46 -13.95
C LYS A 40 11.71 3.64 -12.92
N ASP A 41 12.38 2.57 -13.37
CA ASP A 41 13.16 1.71 -12.49
C ASP A 41 14.48 2.34 -12.03
N LYS A 42 15.01 3.34 -12.75
CA LYS A 42 16.25 4.04 -12.37
C LYS A 42 16.11 4.79 -11.04
N TYR A 43 14.88 5.23 -10.72
CA TYR A 43 14.58 5.96 -9.49
C TYR A 43 13.79 5.11 -8.49
N ARG A 44 13.62 3.80 -8.74
CA ARG A 44 13.01 2.90 -7.75
C ARG A 44 13.96 2.70 -6.60
N LEU A 45 13.64 3.33 -5.47
CA LEU A 45 14.27 3.03 -4.19
C LEU A 45 13.81 1.63 -3.74
N THR A 46 14.75 0.70 -3.60
CA THR A 46 14.50 -0.61 -3.00
C THR A 46 14.78 -0.52 -1.51
N PHE A 47 13.73 -0.66 -0.70
CA PHE A 47 13.86 -0.74 0.74
C PHE A 47 14.12 -2.19 1.14
N ASN A 48 15.40 -2.55 1.28
CA ASN A 48 15.82 -3.90 1.67
C ASN A 48 15.92 -3.99 3.20
N ILE A 49 14.96 -4.67 3.82
CA ILE A 49 14.98 -5.00 5.25
C ILE A 49 15.65 -6.37 5.41
N PRO A 50 16.64 -6.54 6.32
CA PRO A 50 17.21 -7.85 6.60
C PRO A 50 16.14 -8.84 7.06
N GLU A 51 16.17 -10.07 6.53
CA GLU A 51 15.19 -11.11 6.87
C GLU A 51 15.09 -11.37 8.39
N THR A 52 16.22 -11.30 9.09
CA THR A 52 16.28 -11.41 10.55
C THR A 52 15.47 -10.33 11.26
N THR A 53 15.47 -9.10 10.72
CA THR A 53 14.71 -7.97 11.28
C THR A 53 13.22 -8.20 11.07
N THR A 54 12.83 -8.64 9.87
CA THR A 54 11.44 -8.99 9.54
C THR A 54 10.92 -10.11 10.44
N GLN A 55 11.69 -11.20 10.60
CA GLN A 55 11.35 -12.31 11.48
C GLN A 55 11.17 -11.86 12.94
N ASN A 56 12.10 -11.04 13.44
CA ASN A 56 12.04 -10.52 14.81
C ASN A 56 10.80 -9.66 15.03
N LEU A 57 10.44 -8.82 14.06
CA LEU A 57 9.24 -8.00 14.10
C LEU A 57 7.98 -8.85 14.17
N PHE A 58 7.88 -9.91 13.36
CA PHE A 58 6.75 -10.84 13.41
C PHE A 58 6.65 -11.58 14.74
N GLN A 59 7.77 -12.04 15.28
CA GLN A 59 7.79 -12.69 16.59
C GLN A 59 7.36 -11.73 17.71
N TYR A 60 7.88 -10.50 17.70
CA TYR A 60 7.52 -9.47 18.65
C TYR A 60 6.01 -9.19 18.60
N ARG A 61 5.46 -8.98 17.39
CA ARG A 61 4.03 -8.74 17.20
C ARG A 61 3.16 -9.84 17.80
N THR A 62 3.52 -11.10 17.55
CA THR A 62 2.78 -12.25 18.09
C THR A 62 2.83 -12.28 19.62
N LYS A 63 4.02 -12.12 20.21
CA LYS A 63 4.19 -12.09 21.67
C LYS A 63 3.43 -10.93 22.31
N PHE A 64 3.45 -9.77 21.66
CA PHE A 64 2.73 -8.58 22.13
C PHE A 64 1.21 -8.81 22.13
N VAL A 65 0.64 -9.36 21.06
CA VAL A 65 -0.80 -9.66 21.00
C VAL A 65 -1.20 -10.67 22.08
N GLN A 66 -0.41 -11.72 22.29
CA GLN A 66 -0.66 -12.69 23.35
C GLN A 66 -0.64 -12.04 24.74
N HIS A 67 0.33 -11.17 24.99
CA HIS A 67 0.41 -10.41 26.24
C HIS A 67 -0.79 -9.46 26.40
N MET A 68 -1.19 -8.75 25.34
CA MET A 68 -2.31 -7.83 25.36
C MET A 68 -3.61 -8.53 25.75
N LEU A 69 -3.90 -9.70 25.15
CA LEU A 69 -5.12 -10.47 25.42
C LEU A 69 -5.19 -11.04 26.84
N THR A 70 -4.05 -11.20 27.50
CA THR A 70 -3.97 -11.79 28.84
C THR A 70 -3.83 -10.75 29.95
N SER A 71 -3.43 -9.52 29.61
CA SER A 71 -3.13 -8.48 30.59
C SER A 71 -4.39 -7.67 30.93
N PRO A 72 -4.73 -7.52 32.22
CA PRO A 72 -5.86 -6.69 32.65
C PRO A 72 -5.65 -5.20 32.32
N MET A 73 -4.42 -4.80 32.05
CA MET A 73 -4.10 -3.44 31.60
C MET A 73 -4.78 -3.10 30.28
N TYR A 74 -5.05 -4.06 29.40
CA TYR A 74 -5.70 -3.83 28.09
C TYR A 74 -7.19 -4.22 28.09
N ALA A 75 -7.76 -4.52 29.26
CA ALA A 75 -9.18 -4.80 29.36
C ALA A 75 -9.99 -3.56 29.00
N ASN A 76 -11.12 -3.73 28.31
CA ASN A 76 -12.02 -2.60 27.97
C ASN A 76 -12.53 -1.84 29.20
N SER A 77 -12.53 -2.49 30.36
CA SER A 77 -12.89 -1.92 31.67
C SER A 77 -11.77 -1.17 32.36
N ALA A 78 -10.54 -1.17 31.82
CA ALA A 78 -9.41 -0.51 32.44
C ALA A 78 -9.61 1.01 32.45
N VAL A 79 -9.53 1.60 33.64
CA VAL A 79 -9.74 3.03 33.86
C VAL A 79 -8.60 3.82 33.22
N GLY A 80 -8.94 4.88 32.49
CA GLY A 80 -7.97 5.79 31.87
C GLY A 80 -7.24 5.23 30.65
N LYS A 81 -7.48 3.95 30.30
CA LYS A 81 -7.03 3.29 29.06
C LYS A 81 -5.61 3.69 28.64
N PRO A 82 -4.57 3.29 29.39
CA PRO A 82 -3.21 3.78 29.21
C PRO A 82 -2.65 3.57 27.79
N TRP A 83 -3.13 2.57 27.05
CA TRP A 83 -2.75 2.33 25.66
C TRP A 83 -3.24 3.41 24.70
N GLU A 84 -4.35 4.10 24.99
CA GLU A 84 -4.82 5.25 24.19
C GLU A 84 -3.87 6.44 24.33
N ILE A 85 -3.37 6.69 25.55
CA ILE A 85 -2.37 7.74 25.81
C ILE A 85 -1.06 7.41 25.07
N ILE A 86 -0.58 6.17 25.20
CA ILE A 86 0.63 5.71 24.50
C ILE A 86 0.43 5.83 22.99
N GLY A 87 -0.75 5.47 22.47
CA GLY A 87 -1.11 5.64 21.06
C GLY A 87 -0.93 7.09 20.61
N SER A 88 -1.51 8.05 21.33
CA SER A 88 -1.41 9.48 20.99
C SER A 88 0.03 10.01 21.01
N ILE A 89 0.87 9.53 21.93
CA ILE A 89 2.29 9.91 21.98
C ILE A 89 3.03 9.31 20.80
N SER A 90 2.75 8.05 20.45
CA SER A 90 3.39 7.37 19.33
C SER A 90 3.06 8.03 17.98
N GLU A 91 1.82 8.47 17.78
CA GLU A 91 1.41 9.23 16.59
C GLU A 91 2.19 10.53 16.46
N ARG A 92 2.32 11.29 17.55
CA ARG A 92 3.09 12.55 17.55
C ARG A 92 4.57 12.34 17.22
N ILE A 93 5.19 11.27 17.75
CA ILE A 93 6.58 10.94 17.45
C ILE A 93 6.76 10.63 15.95
N ILE A 94 5.82 9.87 15.37
CA ILE A 94 5.84 9.55 13.94
C ILE A 94 5.69 10.82 13.11
N ASP A 95 4.75 11.70 13.45
CA ASP A 95 4.54 12.97 12.76
C ASP A 95 5.78 13.86 12.81
N GLU A 96 6.42 13.99 13.97
CA GLU A 96 7.66 14.76 14.13
C GLU A 96 8.82 14.18 13.31
N LEU A 97 8.97 12.85 13.29
CA LEU A 97 9.96 12.16 12.46
C LEU A 97 9.71 12.40 10.96
N LEU A 98 8.46 12.25 10.52
CA LEU A 98 8.09 12.47 9.12
C LEU A 98 8.36 13.92 8.70
N LEU A 99 8.04 14.89 9.55
CA LEU A 99 8.33 16.30 9.30
C LEU A 99 9.84 16.57 9.23
N SER A 100 10.64 15.96 10.12
CA SER A 100 12.10 16.09 10.07
C SER A 100 12.68 15.54 8.77
N VAL A 101 12.27 14.32 8.39
CA VAL A 101 12.73 13.68 7.16
C VAL A 101 12.30 14.49 5.93
N ALA A 102 11.06 14.98 5.88
CA ALA A 102 10.58 15.80 4.77
C ALA A 102 11.35 17.13 4.64
N LYS A 103 11.75 17.71 5.78
CA LYS A 103 12.59 18.91 5.83
C LYS A 103 14.02 18.62 5.37
N GLU A 104 14.63 17.53 5.85
CA GLU A 104 15.98 17.10 5.46
C GLU A 104 16.09 16.74 3.98
N MET A 105 15.03 16.16 3.42
CA MET A 105 14.96 15.84 1.99
C MET A 105 14.68 17.07 1.10
N GLU A 106 14.59 18.28 1.68
CA GLU A 106 14.26 19.54 0.99
C GLU A 106 13.00 19.47 0.10
N ILE A 107 12.06 18.56 0.40
CA ILE A 107 10.89 18.29 -0.46
C ILE A 107 10.11 19.59 -0.73
N GLY A 108 9.96 20.43 0.29
CA GLY A 108 9.27 21.72 0.15
C GLY A 108 9.91 22.67 -0.87
N ARG A 109 11.24 22.69 -0.97
CA ARG A 109 11.95 23.53 -1.96
C ARG A 109 11.69 23.01 -3.37
N VAL A 110 11.85 21.71 -3.57
CA VAL A 110 11.63 21.05 -4.88
C VAL A 110 10.17 21.20 -5.32
N THR A 111 9.20 21.01 -4.43
CA THR A 111 7.77 21.21 -4.73
C THR A 111 7.48 22.66 -5.12
N GLN A 112 8.08 23.64 -4.43
CA GLN A 112 7.89 25.06 -4.75
C GLN A 112 8.53 25.44 -6.09
N GLU A 113 9.70 24.88 -6.41
CA GLU A 113 10.36 25.05 -7.71
C GLU A 113 9.51 24.45 -8.85
N LEU A 114 8.96 23.24 -8.66
CA LEU A 114 8.05 22.60 -9.63
C LEU A 114 6.78 23.43 -9.85
N TYR A 115 6.14 23.89 -8.76
CA TYR A 115 4.93 24.70 -8.86
C TYR A 115 5.18 26.01 -9.63
N ARG A 116 6.31 26.68 -9.37
CA ARG A 116 6.70 27.89 -10.10
C ARG A 116 7.02 27.63 -11.57
N ALA A 117 7.58 26.47 -11.89
CA ALA A 117 7.86 26.09 -13.27
C ALA A 117 6.58 25.78 -14.06
N GLU A 118 5.55 25.23 -13.40
CA GLU A 118 4.26 24.91 -14.02
C GLU A 118 3.33 26.12 -14.15
N THR A 119 3.40 27.08 -13.22
CA THR A 119 2.52 28.26 -13.19
C THR A 119 3.09 29.48 -13.93
N ARG A 120 4.09 29.29 -14.80
CA ARG A 120 4.74 30.34 -15.60
C ARG A 120 4.49 30.13 -17.08
#